data_AF-X1NWZ7-F1
#
_entry.id   AF-X1NWZ7-F1
#
_cell.length_a   1.000
_cell.length_b   1.000
_cell.length_c   1.000
_cell.angle_alpha   90.00
_cell.angle_beta   90.00
_cell.angle_gamma   90.00
#
_symmetry.space_group_name_H-M   'P 1'
#
loop_
_entity.id
_entity.type
_entity.pdbx_description
1 polymer ?
#
loop_
_entity_poly.entity_id
_entity_poly.type
_entity_poly.pdbx_seq_one_letter_code
_entity_poly.pdbx_strand_id
1 'polypeptide(L)' 'MYSVDEIADMLKSTKPTIRAYFREGKIKGQKITGKWYITEENFKNYLSGDYPVPVK' A
#
# COMPACT_ATOMS: atom_id res chain seq x y z
N MET A 1 7.30 -5.53 7.42
CA MET A 1 6.81 -4.24 6.87
C MET A 1 7.48 -4.04 5.53
N TYR A 2 6.74 -3.65 4.50
CA TYR A 2 7.29 -3.33 3.19
C TYR A 2 7.26 -1.83 2.94
N SER A 3 8.30 -1.32 2.29
CA SER A 3 8.38 0.04 1.80
C SER A 3 7.64 0.21 0.49
N VAL A 4 7.39 1.46 0.08
CA VAL A 4 6.83 1.79 -1.25
C VAL A 4 7.60 1.14 -2.38
N ASP A 5 8.93 1.06 -2.24
CA ASP A 5 9.82 0.56 -3.28
C ASP A 5 9.64 -0.95 -3.46
N GLU A 6 9.63 -1.71 -2.38
CA GLU A 6 9.37 -3.16 -2.41
C GLU A 6 7.98 -3.48 -2.96
N ILE A 7 6.97 -2.71 -2.57
CA ILE A 7 5.60 -2.88 -3.08
C ILE A 7 5.54 -2.57 -4.58
N ALA A 8 6.25 -1.53 -5.02
CA ALA A 8 6.33 -1.18 -6.44
C ALA A 8 6.96 -2.33 -7.24
N ASP A 9 8.03 -2.93 -6.74
CA ASP A 9 8.67 -4.08 -7.38
C ASP A 9 7.75 -5.32 -7.39
N MET A 10 7.09 -5.64 -6.27
CA MET A 10 6.18 -6.79 -6.16
C MET A 10 4.96 -6.67 -7.08
N LEU A 11 4.37 -5.48 -7.17
CA LEU A 11 3.22 -5.20 -8.04
C LEU A 11 3.63 -4.87 -9.47
N LYS A 12 4.94 -4.86 -9.78
CA LYS A 12 5.51 -4.37 -11.05
C LYS A 12 4.92 -3.01 -11.46
N SER A 13 4.73 -2.16 -10.47
CA SER A 13 4.12 -0.83 -10.61
C SER A 13 5.15 0.25 -10.32
N THR A 14 4.78 1.51 -10.51
CA THR A 14 5.69 2.63 -10.26
C THR A 14 5.47 3.21 -8.87
N LYS A 15 6.55 3.72 -8.24
CA LYS A 15 6.49 4.44 -6.96
C LYS A 15 5.36 5.50 -6.90
N PRO A 16 5.15 6.36 -7.92
CA PRO A 16 4.04 7.31 -7.90
C PRO A 16 2.67 6.64 -7.93
N THR A 17 2.48 5.53 -8.65
CA THR A 17 1.23 4.75 -8.63
C THR A 17 0.96 4.17 -7.25
N ILE A 18 1.95 3.57 -6.60
CA ILE A 18 1.80 3.04 -5.24
C ILE A 18 1.47 4.17 -4.25
N ARG A 19 2.11 5.33 -4.38
CA ARG A 19 1.76 6.52 -3.57
C ARG A 19 0.33 7.01 -3.84
N ALA A 20 -0.16 6.93 -5.08
CA ALA A 20 -1.54 7.23 -5.40
C ALA A 20 -2.49 6.24 -4.71
N TYR A 21 -2.17 4.94 -4.72
CA TYR A 21 -2.99 3.94 -4.02
C TYR A 21 -3.05 4.13 -2.50
N PHE A 22 -1.95 4.58 -1.89
CA PHE A 22 -1.96 4.99 -0.48
C PHE A 22 -2.85 6.24 -0.24
N ARG A 23 -2.83 7.22 -1.16
CA ARG A 23 -3.67 8.43 -1.06
C ARG A 23 -5.14 8.14 -1.31
N GLU A 24 -5.44 7.25 -2.25
CA GLU A 24 -6.80 6.80 -2.60
C GLU A 24 -7.39 5.86 -1.54
N GLY A 25 -6.59 5.36 -0.59
CA GLY A 25 -7.03 4.42 0.43
C GLY A 25 -7.20 2.98 -0.07
N LYS A 26 -6.77 2.67 -1.30
CA LYS A 26 -6.75 1.31 -1.86
C LYS A 26 -5.78 0.41 -1.09
N ILE A 27 -4.66 0.97 -0.67
CA ILE A 27 -3.65 0.29 0.12
C ILE A 27 -3.54 0.98 1.48
N LYS A 28 -3.71 0.21 2.56
CA LYS A 28 -3.64 0.73 3.93
C LYS A 28 -2.18 0.81 4.40
N GLY A 29 -1.53 1.92 4.09
CA GLY A 29 -0.18 2.24 4.56
C GLY A 29 -0.16 3.08 5.83
N GLN A 30 0.94 3.00 6.58
CA GLN A 30 1.26 3.90 7.68
C GLN A 30 2.45 4.77 7.30
N LYS A 31 2.36 6.06 7.64
CA LYS A 31 3.47 7.00 7.45
C LYS A 31 4.36 6.98 8.69
N ILE A 32 5.55 6.40 8.56
CA ILE A 32 6.55 6.33 9.63
C ILE A 32 7.76 7.15 9.17
N THR A 33 8.19 8.11 9.99
CA THR A 33 9.36 8.97 9.73
C THR A 33 9.39 9.61 8.33
N GLY A 34 8.22 10.03 7.83
CA GLY A 34 8.09 10.67 6.51
C GLY A 34 8.05 9.71 5.32
N LYS A 35 8.22 8.40 5.53
CA LYS A 35 8.10 7.36 4.50
C LYS A 35 6.83 6.55 4.70
N TRP A 36 6.28 6.03 3.59
CA TRP A 36 5.13 5.13 3.62
C TRP A 36 5.60 3.69 3.77
N TYR A 37 4.99 3.00 4.72
CA TYR A 37 5.22 1.58 4.99
C TYR A 37 3.88 0.85 4.99
N ILE A 38 3.89 -0.40 4.56
CA ILE A 38 2.75 -1.31 4.70
C ILE A 38 3.14 -2.46 5.61
N THR A 39 2.20 -2.96 6.40
CA THR A 39 2.37 -4.25 7.07
C THR A 39 2.11 -5.38 6.08
N GLU A 40 2.68 -6.55 6.35
CA GLU A 40 2.47 -7.72 5.48
C GLU A 40 1.00 -8.16 5.45
N GLU A 41 0.30 -8.07 6.58
CA GLU A 41 -1.15 -8.34 6.66
C GLU A 41 -1.96 -7.43 5.74
N ASN A 42 -1.71 -6.11 5.78
CA ASN A 42 -2.42 -5.17 4.90
C ASN A 42 -2.10 -5.42 3.42
N PHE A 43 -0.87 -5.86 3.12
CA PHE A 43 -0.49 -6.21 1.76
C PHE A 43 -1.19 -7.49 1.28
N LYS A 44 -1.28 -8.51 2.14
CA LYS A 44 -2.03 -9.75 1.86
C LYS A 44 -3.51 -9.45 1.65
N ASN A 45 -4.14 -8.63 2.49
CA ASN A 45 -5.54 -8.22 2.33
C ASN A 45 -5.77 -7.54 0.98
N TYR A 46 -4.85 -6.67 0.56
CA TYR A 46 -4.90 -6.04 -0.77
C TYR A 46 -4.80 -7.07 -1.91
N LEU A 47 -3.88 -8.04 -1.82
CA LEU A 47 -3.73 -9.11 -2.82
C LEU A 47 -4.94 -10.06 -2.89
N SER A 48 -5.58 -10.30 -1.76
CA SER A 48 -6.79 -11.12 -1.67
C SER A 48 -8.04 -10.41 -2.22
N GLY A 49 -7.94 -9.12 -2.60
CA GLY A 49 -9.07 -8.33 -3.09
C GLY A 49 -10.03 -7.88 -1.97
N ASP A 50 -9.69 -8.17 -0.72
CA ASP A 50 -10.35 -7.61 0.46
C ASP A 50 -9.76 -6.23 0.71
N TYR A 51 -10.12 -5.30 -0.18
CA TYR A 51 -9.69 -3.92 -0.06
C TYR A 51 -10.29 -3.36 1.23
N PRO A 52 -9.46 -2.80 2.15
CA PRO A 52 -9.98 -1.95 3.20
C PRO A 52 -10.37 -0.61 2.58
N VAL A 53 -11.35 -0.61 1.68
CA VAL A 53 -11.99 0.62 1.23
C VAL A 53 -12.58 1.28 2.47
N PRO A 54 -12.29 2.57 2.71
CA PRO A 54 -13.01 3.29 3.73
C PRO A 54 -14.48 3.31 3.29
N VAL A 55 -15.29 2.48 3.94
CA VAL A 55 -16.75 2.58 3.89
C VAL A 55 -17.06 3.97 4.43
N LYS A 56 -17.50 4.85 3.53
CA LYS A 56 -17.84 6.24 3.83
C LYS A 56 -19.12 6.29 4.66
#